data_AF-A0A7C7DXY1-F1
#
_entry.id   AF-A0A7C7DXY1-F1
#
_cell.length_a   1.000
_cell.length_b   1.000
_cell.length_c   1.000
_cell.angle_alpha   90.00
_cell.angle_beta   90.00
_cell.angle_gamma   90.00
#
_symmetry.space_group_name_H-M   'P 1'
#
loop_
_entity.id
_entity.type
_entity.pdbx_description
1 polymer ?
#
loop_
_entity_poly.entity_id
_entity_poly.type
_entity_poly.pdbx_seq_one_letter_code
_entity_poly.pdbx_strand_id
1 'polypeptide(L)'
;MPTTTAVSIPALAVALCAWQKGAPVAPVATALQPRMLAPMYRLVAGSVAAEVQAAVQLVNTVADRLRRLKRAYGEWRTFEPGPYFDLTPAQVTLLTRVTERVATVHVVFYVDALLPAFQETQAYAARFVPHFGSVEHSDMVITTLASQWRRMLAVVEGVHHDLRHDIDFLALNAAAEEQERWTAARRQSGSSNDPPWCEAAGQRLPSLTLSIEFPLPAFRQPGRKRRLQRTWQRRFGFSANIDADA
;
A
#
# COMPACT_ATOMS: atom_id res chain seq x y z
N MET A 1 22.43 -0.22 -2.47
CA MET A 1 21.08 0.06 -1.92
C MET A 1 20.28 -1.22 -2.02
N PRO A 2 19.68 -1.76 -0.94
CA PRO A 2 18.82 -2.93 -1.06
C PRO A 2 17.65 -2.58 -1.98
N THR A 3 17.50 -3.30 -3.08
CA THR A 3 16.40 -3.18 -4.04
C THR A 3 15.14 -3.75 -3.40
N THR A 4 14.43 -2.92 -2.63
CA THR A 4 13.13 -3.29 -2.07
C THR A 4 12.10 -3.38 -3.19
N THR A 5 11.32 -4.47 -3.22
CA THR A 5 10.16 -4.64 -4.11
C THR A 5 9.21 -3.45 -3.93
N ALA A 6 8.86 -2.78 -5.04
CA ALA A 6 7.88 -1.71 -5.00
C ALA A 6 6.49 -2.31 -4.69
N VAL A 7 5.75 -1.67 -3.79
CA VAL A 7 4.43 -2.15 -3.34
C VAL A 7 3.30 -1.18 -3.68
N SER A 8 3.63 0.00 -4.20
CA SER A 8 2.68 1.03 -4.60
C SER A 8 3.10 1.63 -5.94
N ILE A 9 2.16 2.21 -6.68
CA ILE A 9 2.43 2.86 -7.97
C ILE A 9 3.45 4.01 -7.82
N PRO A 10 3.34 4.90 -6.82
CA PRO A 10 4.37 5.92 -6.58
C PRO A 10 5.76 5.32 -6.30
N ALA A 11 5.85 4.22 -5.54
CA ALA A 11 7.13 3.53 -5.31
C ALA A 11 7.70 2.92 -6.59
N LEU A 12 6.84 2.33 -7.43
CA LEU A 12 7.25 1.76 -8.71
C LEU A 12 7.75 2.84 -9.67
N ALA A 13 7.08 4.00 -9.74
CA ALA A 13 7.55 5.14 -10.54
C ALA A 13 8.98 5.54 -10.17
N VAL A 14 9.26 5.70 -8.87
CA VAL A 14 10.62 6.02 -8.37
C VAL A 14 11.61 4.93 -8.78
N ALA A 15 11.23 3.65 -8.62
CA ALA A 15 12.08 2.53 -9.02
C ALA A 15 12.36 2.53 -10.52
N LEU A 16 11.37 2.83 -11.38
CA LEU A 16 11.54 2.90 -12.83
C LEU A 16 12.37 4.11 -13.28
N CYS A 17 12.34 5.22 -12.54
CA CYS A 17 13.22 6.35 -12.80
C CYS A 17 14.66 6.08 -12.41
N ALA A 18 14.88 5.45 -11.25
CA ALA A 18 16.20 4.96 -10.89
C ALA A 18 16.68 3.91 -11.92
N TRP A 19 15.76 3.07 -12.40
CA TRP A 19 16.03 2.08 -13.42
C TRP A 19 16.54 2.70 -14.69
N GLN A 20 15.91 3.74 -15.22
CA GLN A 20 16.43 4.41 -16.41
C GLN A 20 17.87 4.94 -16.23
N LYS A 21 18.26 5.27 -15.00
CA LYS A 21 19.62 5.72 -14.65
C LYS A 21 20.62 4.58 -14.41
N GLY A 22 20.25 3.34 -14.71
CA GLY A 22 21.11 2.16 -14.55
C GLY A 22 20.88 1.35 -13.27
N ALA A 23 19.95 1.75 -12.40
CA ALA A 23 19.67 0.97 -11.20
C ALA A 23 18.86 -0.31 -11.52
N PRO A 24 19.10 -1.43 -10.85
CA PRO A 24 18.23 -2.60 -11.03
C PRO A 24 16.85 -2.37 -10.40
N VAL A 25 15.80 -2.93 -11.02
CA VAL A 25 14.47 -3.05 -10.40
C VAL A 25 14.37 -4.41 -9.71
N ALA A 26 13.86 -4.43 -8.48
CA ALA A 26 13.59 -5.67 -7.78
C ALA A 26 12.53 -6.49 -8.53
N PRO A 27 12.72 -7.81 -8.74
CA PRO A 27 11.66 -8.65 -9.30
C PRO A 27 10.43 -8.67 -8.38
N VAL A 28 9.29 -9.06 -8.96
CA VAL A 28 8.08 -9.33 -8.18
C VAL A 28 8.39 -10.43 -7.17
N ALA A 29 8.10 -10.16 -5.90
CA ALA A 29 8.36 -11.10 -4.82
C ALA A 29 7.57 -12.40 -5.04
N THR A 30 8.21 -13.55 -4.85
CA THR A 30 7.58 -14.88 -4.96
C THR A 30 6.31 -15.01 -4.10
N ALA A 31 6.29 -14.33 -2.96
CA ALA A 31 5.16 -14.30 -2.02
C ALA A 31 3.88 -13.68 -2.61
N LEU A 32 3.99 -12.87 -3.68
CA LEU A 32 2.87 -12.23 -4.37
C LEU A 32 2.40 -13.02 -5.61
N GLN A 33 3.02 -14.16 -5.92
CA GLN A 33 2.55 -15.00 -7.02
C GLN A 33 1.12 -15.50 -6.72
N PRO A 34 0.21 -15.55 -7.71
CA PRO A 34 -1.19 -15.94 -7.49
C PRO A 34 -1.37 -17.27 -6.73
N ARG A 35 -0.53 -18.28 -7.01
CA ARG A 35 -0.57 -19.58 -6.31
C ARG A 35 -0.26 -19.50 -4.81
N MET A 36 0.49 -18.49 -4.38
CA MET A 36 0.89 -18.29 -2.98
C MET A 36 -0.12 -17.45 -2.18
N LEU A 37 -0.99 -16.72 -2.87
CA LEU A 37 -2.00 -15.86 -2.26
C LEU A 37 -3.24 -16.67 -1.86
N ALA A 38 -3.94 -16.26 -0.80
CA ALA A 38 -5.27 -16.81 -0.51
C ALA A 38 -6.24 -16.44 -1.66
N PRO A 39 -7.28 -17.26 -1.95
CA PRO A 39 -8.16 -17.06 -3.10
C PRO A 39 -8.72 -15.64 -3.26
N MET A 40 -9.04 -14.98 -2.14
CA MET A 40 -9.57 -13.62 -2.14
C MET A 40 -8.61 -12.54 -2.67
N TYR A 41 -7.30 -12.79 -2.62
CA TYR A 41 -6.26 -11.86 -3.10
C TYR A 41 -5.79 -12.20 -4.53
N ARG A 42 -6.31 -13.28 -5.14
CA ARG A 42 -5.91 -13.72 -6.46
C ARG A 42 -6.67 -12.95 -7.53
N LEU A 43 -5.96 -12.08 -8.22
CA LEU A 43 -6.43 -11.45 -9.44
C LEU A 43 -5.85 -12.18 -10.66
N VAL A 44 -6.66 -12.33 -11.70
CA VAL A 44 -6.25 -12.96 -12.96
C VAL A 44 -5.99 -11.86 -13.98
N ALA A 45 -4.86 -11.93 -14.66
CA ALA A 45 -4.55 -11.03 -15.76
C ALA A 45 -5.60 -11.18 -16.87
N GLY A 46 -6.08 -10.06 -17.40
CA GLY A 46 -7.13 -10.05 -18.40
C GLY A 46 -7.25 -8.72 -19.12
N SER A 47 -8.43 -8.44 -19.66
CA SER A 47 -8.74 -7.11 -20.18
C SER A 47 -8.69 -6.07 -19.04
N VAL A 48 -8.47 -4.80 -19.40
CA VAL A 48 -8.50 -3.69 -18.42
C VAL A 48 -9.82 -3.70 -17.64
N ALA A 49 -10.96 -3.86 -18.34
CA ALA A 49 -12.27 -3.89 -17.69
C ALA A 49 -12.43 -5.07 -16.70
N ALA A 50 -11.95 -6.27 -17.07
CA ALA A 50 -12.02 -7.43 -16.16
C ALA A 50 -11.13 -7.24 -14.92
N GLU A 51 -9.94 -6.68 -15.11
CA GLU A 51 -9.02 -6.39 -14.01
C GLU A 51 -9.57 -5.28 -13.09
N VAL A 52 -10.19 -4.23 -13.65
CA VAL A 52 -10.90 -3.18 -12.90
C VAL A 52 -11.97 -3.79 -12.00
N GLN A 53 -12.88 -4.60 -12.56
CA GLN A 53 -13.97 -5.20 -11.77
C GLN A 53 -13.43 -6.10 -10.65
N ALA A 54 -12.41 -6.91 -10.92
CA ALA A 54 -11.81 -7.77 -9.92
C ALA A 54 -11.08 -6.96 -8.83
N ALA A 55 -10.39 -5.88 -9.21
CA ALA A 55 -9.73 -4.97 -8.28
C ALA A 55 -10.73 -4.19 -7.41
N VAL A 56 -11.87 -3.75 -7.95
CA VAL A 56 -12.97 -3.13 -7.18
C VAL A 56 -13.46 -4.07 -6.07
N GLN A 57 -13.73 -5.34 -6.40
CA GLN A 57 -14.15 -6.34 -5.42
C GLN A 57 -13.10 -6.59 -4.33
N LEU A 58 -11.83 -6.64 -4.73
CA LEU A 58 -10.71 -6.78 -3.81
C LEU A 58 -10.61 -5.57 -2.87
N VAL A 59 -10.66 -4.35 -3.40
CA VAL A 59 -10.59 -3.10 -2.62
C VAL A 59 -11.72 -3.06 -1.60
N ASN A 60 -12.96 -3.37 -1.99
CA ASN A 60 -14.10 -3.39 -1.08
C ASN A 60 -13.91 -4.44 0.03
N THR A 61 -13.39 -5.63 -0.31
CA THR A 61 -13.12 -6.68 0.67
C THR A 61 -12.03 -6.27 1.68
N VAL A 62 -10.95 -5.63 1.21
CA VAL A 62 -9.88 -5.14 2.09
C VAL A 62 -10.36 -3.96 2.93
N ALA A 63 -11.13 -3.03 2.35
CA ALA A 63 -11.77 -1.93 3.05
C ALA A 63 -12.65 -2.43 4.19
N ASP A 64 -13.46 -3.46 3.93
CA ASP A 64 -14.29 -4.14 4.93
C ASP A 64 -13.45 -4.70 6.10
N ARG A 65 -12.33 -5.36 5.78
CA ARG A 65 -11.42 -5.90 6.79
C ARG A 65 -10.78 -4.78 7.60
N LEU A 66 -10.34 -3.69 6.98
CA LEU A 66 -9.76 -2.54 7.67
C LEU A 66 -10.78 -1.85 8.59
N ARG A 67 -12.03 -1.70 8.17
CA ARG A 67 -13.09 -1.11 8.99
C ARG A 67 -13.36 -1.94 10.25
N ARG A 68 -13.42 -3.27 10.09
CA ARG A 68 -13.62 -4.21 11.20
C ARG A 68 -12.41 -4.28 12.14
N LEU A 69 -11.22 -3.92 11.64
CA LEU A 69 -9.98 -4.01 12.40
C LEU A 69 -10.02 -3.19 13.68
N LYS A 70 -10.60 -1.98 13.64
CA LYS A 70 -10.74 -1.13 14.83
C LYS A 70 -11.40 -1.86 16.01
N ARG A 71 -12.39 -2.72 15.74
CA ARG A 71 -13.07 -3.51 16.77
C ARG A 71 -12.25 -4.74 17.15
N ALA A 72 -11.72 -5.47 16.16
CA ALA A 72 -10.97 -6.70 16.40
C ALA A 72 -9.60 -6.48 17.08
N TYR A 73 -8.95 -5.35 16.81
CA TYR A 73 -7.58 -5.09 17.27
C TYR A 73 -7.46 -5.07 18.80
N GLY A 74 -8.50 -4.60 19.49
CA GLY A 74 -8.56 -4.59 20.96
C GLY A 74 -8.71 -5.96 21.60
N GLU A 75 -9.18 -6.95 20.86
CA GLU A 75 -9.40 -8.31 21.37
C GLU A 75 -8.12 -9.15 21.37
N TRP A 76 -7.11 -8.71 20.62
CA TRP A 76 -5.85 -9.43 20.52
C TRP A 76 -4.96 -9.03 21.70
N ARG A 77 -4.18 -9.96 22.25
CA ARG A 77 -3.13 -9.62 23.23
C ARG A 77 -1.91 -9.00 22.56
N THR A 78 -1.51 -9.61 21.45
CA THR A 78 -0.51 -9.12 20.49
C THR A 78 -1.17 -9.19 19.13
N PHE A 79 -1.28 -8.07 18.40
CA PHE A 79 -1.94 -8.09 17.09
C PHE A 79 -0.97 -8.67 16.05
N GLU A 80 -1.42 -9.64 15.26
CA GLU A 80 -0.63 -10.21 14.18
C GLU A 80 -1.38 -9.99 12.84
N PRO A 81 -0.81 -9.22 11.90
CA PRO A 81 -1.48 -8.92 10.63
C PRO A 81 -1.71 -10.18 9.78
N GLY A 82 -0.84 -11.18 9.88
CA GLY A 82 -0.89 -12.40 9.07
C GLY A 82 -2.22 -13.13 9.22
N PRO A 83 -2.56 -13.65 10.41
CA PRO A 83 -3.83 -14.34 10.60
C PRO A 83 -5.06 -13.44 10.41
N TYR A 84 -4.97 -12.14 10.68
CA TYR A 84 -6.11 -11.22 10.47
C TYR A 84 -6.44 -11.01 8.99
N PHE A 85 -5.41 -10.90 8.16
CA PHE A 85 -5.56 -10.69 6.72
C PHE A 85 -5.36 -11.97 5.88
N ASP A 86 -5.29 -13.15 6.49
CA ASP A 86 -4.96 -14.41 5.79
C ASP A 86 -3.66 -14.35 4.95
N LEU A 87 -2.64 -13.68 5.51
CA LEU A 87 -1.34 -13.47 4.87
C LEU A 87 -0.23 -14.29 5.56
N THR A 88 0.68 -14.81 4.75
CA THR A 88 1.95 -15.37 5.23
C THR A 88 2.89 -14.24 5.73
N PRO A 89 3.91 -14.55 6.56
CA PRO A 89 4.85 -13.53 7.05
C PRO A 89 5.55 -12.71 5.94
N ALA A 90 5.86 -13.34 4.81
CA ALA A 90 6.44 -12.66 3.65
C ALA A 90 5.44 -11.69 3.01
N GLN A 91 4.16 -12.08 2.90
CA GLN A 91 3.09 -11.22 2.38
C GLN A 91 2.79 -10.07 3.33
N VAL A 92 2.80 -10.29 4.65
CA VAL A 92 2.62 -9.23 5.66
C VAL A 92 3.64 -8.11 5.47
N THR A 93 4.92 -8.46 5.28
CA THR A 93 6.00 -7.50 5.06
C THR A 93 5.82 -6.66 3.79
N LEU A 94 5.18 -7.21 2.76
CA LEU A 94 4.98 -6.56 1.47
C LEU A 94 3.67 -5.76 1.41
N LEU A 95 2.58 -6.37 1.88
CA LEU A 95 1.22 -5.85 1.66
C LEU A 95 0.72 -5.01 2.82
N THR A 96 1.35 -5.07 4.00
CA THR A 96 0.86 -4.36 5.17
C THR A 96 1.95 -3.54 5.83
N ARG A 97 1.55 -2.43 6.45
CA ARG A 97 2.39 -1.70 7.40
C ARG A 97 1.55 -1.33 8.60
N VAL A 98 1.87 -1.92 9.75
CA VAL A 98 1.25 -1.59 11.04
C VAL A 98 2.25 -0.77 11.84
N THR A 99 1.83 0.40 12.31
CA THR A 99 2.64 1.27 13.15
C THR A 99 1.82 1.65 14.37
N GLU A 100 2.22 1.14 15.53
CA GLU A 100 1.71 1.58 16.82
C GLU A 100 2.46 2.85 17.23
N ARG A 101 1.70 3.92 17.45
CA ARG A 101 2.16 5.16 18.08
C ARG A 101 1.65 5.21 19.52
N VAL A 102 2.06 6.23 20.27
CA VAL A 102 1.75 6.37 21.71
C VAL A 102 0.25 6.22 22.03
N ALA A 103 -0.62 6.70 21.16
CA ALA A 103 -2.07 6.68 21.39
C ALA A 103 -2.90 6.18 20.20
N THR A 104 -2.27 5.88 19.06
CA THR A 104 -2.96 5.49 17.83
C THR A 104 -2.26 4.32 17.15
N VAL A 105 -3.04 3.57 16.38
CA VAL A 105 -2.55 2.49 15.52
C VAL A 105 -2.85 2.95 14.10
N HIS A 106 -1.81 2.97 13.29
CA HIS A 106 -1.92 3.25 11.87
C HIS A 106 -1.66 1.97 11.08
N VAL A 107 -2.60 1.57 10.24
CA VAL A 107 -2.52 0.36 9.42
C VAL A 107 -2.66 0.76 7.96
N VAL A 108 -1.70 0.35 7.14
CA VAL A 108 -1.70 0.53 5.69
C VAL A 108 -1.78 -0.82 5.02
N PHE A 109 -2.56 -0.94 3.95
CA PHE A 109 -2.62 -2.10 3.07
C PHE A 109 -2.36 -1.67 1.62
N TYR A 110 -1.35 -2.25 0.98
CA TYR A 110 -0.92 -1.91 -0.38
C TYR A 110 -1.59 -2.81 -1.41
N VAL A 111 -2.77 -2.40 -1.89
CA VAL A 111 -3.53 -3.17 -2.90
C VAL A 111 -2.85 -3.14 -4.27
N ASP A 112 -2.14 -2.06 -4.62
CA ASP A 112 -1.42 -1.91 -5.89
C ASP A 112 -0.55 -3.13 -6.23
N ALA A 113 0.18 -3.66 -5.23
CA ALA A 113 1.10 -4.79 -5.39
C ALA A 113 0.41 -6.11 -5.80
N LEU A 114 -0.90 -6.20 -5.63
CA LEU A 114 -1.71 -7.37 -6.00
C LEU A 114 -2.24 -7.29 -7.44
N LEU A 115 -2.18 -6.12 -8.08
CA LEU A 115 -2.68 -5.93 -9.44
C LEU A 115 -1.80 -6.67 -10.45
N PRO A 116 -2.37 -7.50 -11.35
CA PRO A 116 -1.61 -8.13 -12.42
C PRO A 116 -0.85 -7.12 -13.28
N ALA A 117 -1.45 -5.99 -13.67
CA ALA A 117 -0.79 -4.95 -14.45
C ALA A 117 0.43 -4.34 -13.73
N PHE A 118 0.35 -4.20 -12.40
CA PHE A 118 1.47 -3.73 -11.57
C PHE A 118 2.61 -4.74 -11.58
N GLN A 119 2.30 -6.01 -11.31
CA GLN A 119 3.29 -7.09 -11.29
C GLN A 119 3.94 -7.30 -12.66
N GLU A 120 3.18 -7.19 -13.74
CA GLU A 120 3.69 -7.26 -15.12
C GLU A 120 4.71 -6.15 -15.39
N THR A 121 4.35 -4.90 -15.07
CA THR A 121 5.22 -3.74 -15.25
C THR A 121 6.54 -3.88 -14.49
N GLN A 122 6.46 -4.28 -13.21
CA GLN A 122 7.64 -4.51 -12.39
C GLN A 122 8.49 -5.68 -12.89
N ALA A 123 7.85 -6.80 -13.24
CA ALA A 123 8.55 -7.98 -13.74
C ALA A 123 9.25 -7.72 -15.07
N TYR A 124 8.63 -6.93 -15.95
CA TYR A 124 9.25 -6.54 -17.21
C TYR A 124 10.50 -5.69 -16.96
N ALA A 125 10.40 -4.64 -16.15
CA ALA A 125 11.54 -3.78 -15.82
C ALA A 125 12.67 -4.57 -15.11
N ALA A 126 12.35 -5.55 -14.26
CA ALA A 126 13.34 -6.38 -13.59
C ALA A 126 14.09 -7.36 -14.53
N ARG A 127 13.54 -7.67 -15.71
CA ARG A 127 14.17 -8.57 -16.69
C ARG A 127 15.17 -7.86 -17.60
N PHE A 128 15.05 -6.55 -17.76
CA PHE A 128 15.86 -5.78 -18.69
C PHE A 128 16.73 -4.77 -17.95
N VAL A 129 17.96 -4.60 -18.44
CA VAL A 129 18.84 -3.51 -18.02
C VAL A 129 18.59 -2.35 -18.99
N PRO A 130 18.40 -1.12 -18.50
CA PRO A 130 18.24 0.04 -19.37
C PRO A 130 19.48 0.18 -20.28
N HIS A 131 19.29 0.60 -21.55
CA HIS A 131 20.38 0.88 -22.49
C HIS A 131 21.32 -0.31 -22.81
N PHE A 132 20.89 -1.55 -22.55
CA PHE A 132 21.64 -2.74 -22.92
C PHE A 132 21.30 -3.16 -24.35
N GLY A 133 22.32 -3.41 -25.17
CA GLY A 133 22.14 -3.82 -26.57
C GLY A 133 22.08 -2.65 -27.55
N SER A 134 21.40 -2.84 -28.68
CA SER A 134 21.25 -1.80 -29.71
C SER A 134 20.30 -0.68 -29.26
N VAL A 135 20.37 0.46 -29.94
CA VAL A 135 19.42 1.57 -29.74
C VAL A 135 17.99 1.09 -29.99
N GLU A 136 17.75 0.33 -31.07
CA GLU A 136 16.45 -0.26 -31.38
C GLU A 136 15.93 -1.18 -30.27
N HIS A 137 16.81 -1.98 -29.65
CA HIS A 137 16.42 -2.82 -28.52
C HIS A 137 16.03 -1.99 -27.30
N SER A 138 16.78 -0.93 -27.02
CA SER A 138 16.49 -0.01 -25.91
C SER A 138 15.16 0.71 -26.11
N ASP A 139 14.89 1.20 -27.31
CA ASP A 139 13.63 1.86 -27.68
C ASP A 139 12.44 0.90 -27.59
N MET A 140 12.62 -0.35 -28.02
CA MET A 140 11.61 -1.40 -27.88
C MET A 140 11.28 -1.67 -26.40
N VAL A 141 12.30 -1.79 -25.54
CA VAL A 141 12.11 -2.03 -24.10
C VAL A 141 11.37 -0.87 -23.45
N ILE A 142 11.79 0.38 -23.73
CA ILE A 142 11.15 1.58 -23.19
C ILE A 142 9.70 1.71 -23.66
N THR A 143 9.44 1.48 -24.95
CA THR A 143 8.09 1.56 -25.54
C THR A 143 7.14 0.51 -24.94
N THR A 144 7.64 -0.72 -24.76
CA THR A 144 6.86 -1.81 -24.16
C THR A 144 6.55 -1.50 -22.70
N LEU A 145 7.53 -1.05 -21.93
CA LEU A 145 7.35 -0.65 -20.54
C LEU A 145 6.38 0.53 -20.41
N ALA A 146 6.43 1.52 -21.33
CA ALA A 146 5.50 2.63 -21.36
C ALA A 146 4.06 2.20 -21.68
N SER A 147 3.89 1.16 -22.51
CA SER A 147 2.57 0.56 -22.75
C SER A 147 2.03 -0.15 -21.50
N GLN A 148 2.86 -0.91 -20.80
CA GLN A 148 2.47 -1.59 -19.56
C GLN A 148 2.14 -0.58 -18.44
N TRP A 149 2.95 0.46 -18.31
CA TRP A 149 2.71 1.58 -17.40
C TRP A 149 1.34 2.22 -17.65
N ARG A 150 1.01 2.56 -18.90
CA ARG A 150 -0.29 3.12 -19.27
C ARG A 150 -1.44 2.14 -19.00
N ARG A 151 -1.27 0.85 -19.29
CA ARG A 151 -2.27 -0.19 -18.97
C ARG A 151 -2.55 -0.25 -17.46
N MET A 152 -1.50 -0.23 -16.64
CA MET A 152 -1.61 -0.23 -15.18
C MET A 152 -2.35 1.03 -14.67
N LEU A 153 -1.99 2.21 -15.17
CA LEU A 153 -2.70 3.44 -14.81
C LEU A 153 -4.18 3.39 -15.21
N ALA A 154 -4.49 2.88 -16.41
CA ALA A 154 -5.87 2.73 -16.86
C ALA A 154 -6.70 1.79 -15.96
N VAL A 155 -6.10 0.71 -15.45
CA VAL A 155 -6.76 -0.17 -14.46
C VAL A 155 -7.05 0.60 -13.18
N VAL A 156 -6.06 1.29 -12.62
CA VAL A 156 -6.25 2.00 -11.34
C VAL A 156 -7.22 3.18 -11.47
N GLU A 157 -7.15 3.93 -12.56
CA GLU A 157 -8.09 5.00 -12.86
C GLU A 157 -9.52 4.47 -13.04
N GLY A 158 -9.68 3.31 -13.69
CA GLY A 158 -10.97 2.63 -13.79
C GLY A 158 -11.54 2.23 -12.42
N VAL A 159 -10.70 1.71 -11.52
CA VAL A 159 -11.12 1.39 -10.14
C VAL A 159 -11.53 2.65 -9.38
N HIS A 160 -10.74 3.73 -9.49
CA HIS A 160 -11.09 5.03 -8.89
C HIS A 160 -12.41 5.56 -9.43
N HIS A 161 -12.68 5.40 -10.73
CA HIS A 161 -13.94 5.81 -11.35
C HIS A 161 -15.13 5.03 -10.78
N ASP A 162 -15.02 3.72 -10.69
CA ASP A 162 -16.09 2.84 -10.20
C ASP A 162 -16.36 3.06 -8.70
N LEU A 163 -15.33 3.37 -7.92
CA LEU A 163 -15.41 3.61 -6.46
C LEU A 163 -15.56 5.08 -6.06
N ARG A 164 -15.73 6.01 -7.01
CA ARG A 164 -15.76 7.46 -6.71
C ARG A 164 -16.87 7.92 -5.75
N HIS A 165 -17.90 7.09 -5.58
CA HIS A 165 -19.02 7.34 -4.65
C HIS A 165 -19.07 6.33 -3.50
N ASP A 166 -18.10 5.42 -3.41
CA ASP A 166 -18.01 4.44 -2.33
C ASP A 166 -17.42 5.11 -1.09
N ILE A 167 -18.23 5.24 -0.04
CA ILE A 167 -17.85 5.96 1.19
C ILE A 167 -16.66 5.29 1.88
N ASP A 168 -16.58 3.97 1.84
CA ASP A 168 -15.53 3.23 2.52
C ASP A 168 -14.20 3.36 1.81
N PHE A 169 -14.21 3.28 0.47
CA PHE A 169 -13.03 3.59 -0.33
C PHE A 169 -12.57 5.03 -0.07
N LEU A 170 -13.48 6.01 -0.11
CA LEU A 170 -13.12 7.42 0.13
C LEU A 170 -12.57 7.67 1.54
N ALA A 171 -13.09 6.98 2.55
CA ALA A 171 -12.65 7.13 3.94
C ALA A 171 -11.28 6.46 4.22
N LEU A 172 -10.94 5.43 3.45
CA LEU A 172 -9.72 4.63 3.65
C LEU A 172 -8.64 4.93 2.60
N ASN A 173 -8.92 5.68 1.53
CA ASN A 173 -7.97 5.92 0.47
C ASN A 173 -6.75 6.71 0.99
N ALA A 174 -5.57 6.11 0.83
CA ALA A 174 -4.29 6.66 1.28
C ALA A 174 -3.38 7.06 0.11
N ALA A 175 -3.92 7.24 -1.10
CA ALA A 175 -3.13 7.53 -2.28
C ALA A 175 -2.32 8.83 -2.15
N ALA A 176 -2.90 9.85 -1.51
CA ALA A 176 -2.22 11.12 -1.27
C ALA A 176 -1.04 10.97 -0.28
N GLU A 177 -1.23 10.22 0.81
CA GLU A 177 -0.18 9.95 1.81
C GLU A 177 0.99 9.16 1.18
N GLU A 178 0.66 8.16 0.36
CA GLU A 178 1.66 7.36 -0.35
C GLU A 178 2.40 8.20 -1.40
N GLN A 179 1.71 9.05 -2.14
CA GLN A 179 2.34 9.98 -3.08
C GLN A 179 3.29 10.94 -2.35
N GLU A 180 2.87 11.54 -1.23
CA GLU A 180 3.69 12.47 -0.44
C GLU A 180 5.00 11.79 0.03
N ARG A 181 4.90 10.55 0.50
CA ARG A 181 6.06 9.73 0.92
C ARG A 181 7.13 9.62 -0.17
N TRP A 182 6.73 9.50 -1.44
CA TRP A 182 7.65 9.31 -2.56
C TRP A 182 7.97 10.59 -3.33
N THR A 183 7.34 11.72 -2.98
CA THR A 183 7.48 12.99 -3.72
C THR A 183 8.92 13.48 -3.74
N ALA A 184 9.66 13.38 -2.63
CA ALA A 184 11.07 13.82 -2.57
C ALA A 184 11.96 13.02 -3.53
N ALA A 185 11.79 11.69 -3.56
CA ALA A 185 12.55 10.81 -4.45
C ALA A 185 12.18 11.03 -5.93
N ARG A 186 10.90 11.29 -6.23
CA ARG A 186 10.46 11.65 -7.59
C ARG A 186 11.04 12.99 -8.07
N ARG A 187 11.09 14.01 -7.21
CA ARG A 187 11.66 15.33 -7.56
C ARG A 187 13.14 15.25 -7.93
N GLN A 188 13.90 14.37 -7.28
CA GLN A 188 15.32 14.14 -7.61
C GLN A 188 15.49 13.37 -8.93
N SER A 189 14.41 12.84 -9.47
CA SER A 189 14.47 11.92 -10.61
C SER A 189 14.18 12.58 -11.96
N GLY A 190 13.37 13.65 -12.01
CA GLY A 190 12.80 14.19 -13.25
C GLY A 190 13.63 15.23 -14.03
N SER A 191 13.64 15.09 -15.35
CA SER A 191 14.01 16.07 -16.39
C SER A 191 12.86 16.17 -17.42
N SER A 192 12.81 17.23 -18.25
CA SER A 192 11.65 17.50 -19.13
C SER A 192 11.46 16.53 -20.30
N ASN A 193 12.40 15.61 -20.53
CA ASN A 193 12.37 14.62 -21.62
C ASN A 193 12.31 13.18 -21.10
N ASP A 194 11.93 13.00 -19.84
CA ASP A 194 11.93 11.69 -19.22
C ASP A 194 10.67 10.86 -19.61
N PRO A 195 10.75 9.52 -19.54
CA PRO A 195 9.64 8.60 -19.79
C PRO A 195 8.43 8.87 -18.89
N PRO A 196 7.24 8.32 -19.21
CA PRO A 196 5.98 8.68 -18.54
C PRO A 196 5.94 8.37 -17.04
N TRP A 197 6.76 7.44 -16.54
CA TRP A 197 6.88 7.15 -15.10
C TRP A 197 7.76 8.15 -14.34
N CYS A 198 8.49 9.01 -15.05
CA CYS A 198 9.38 10.04 -14.52
C CYS A 198 8.89 11.47 -14.75
N GLU A 199 7.70 11.64 -15.32
CA GLU A 199 7.10 12.94 -15.57
C GLU A 199 7.14 13.87 -14.34
N ALA A 200 7.29 15.16 -14.65
CA ALA A 200 7.73 16.20 -13.75
C ALA A 200 6.88 16.37 -12.48
N ALA A 201 7.48 17.03 -11.49
CA ALA A 201 6.91 17.32 -10.18
C ALA A 201 5.57 18.08 -10.29
N GLY A 202 4.45 17.35 -10.27
CA GLY A 202 3.10 17.93 -10.30
C GLY A 202 2.00 16.91 -10.56
N GLN A 203 2.29 15.87 -11.35
CA GLN A 203 1.30 14.83 -11.63
C GLN A 203 1.16 13.87 -10.43
N ARG A 204 -0.06 13.80 -9.89
CA ARG A 204 -0.41 12.84 -8.84
C ARG A 204 -0.59 11.47 -9.47
N LEU A 205 0.22 10.50 -9.02
CA LEU A 205 0.03 9.12 -9.43
C LEU A 205 -1.11 8.52 -8.62
N PRO A 206 -2.05 7.82 -9.27
CA PRO A 206 -3.12 7.16 -8.55
C PRO A 206 -2.57 5.96 -7.78
N SER A 207 -3.26 5.58 -6.72
CA SER A 207 -2.95 4.38 -5.94
C SER A 207 -4.23 3.84 -5.30
N LEU A 208 -4.27 2.53 -5.11
CA LEU A 208 -5.28 1.79 -4.35
C LEU A 208 -4.79 1.46 -2.93
N THR A 209 -3.75 2.13 -2.46
CA THR A 209 -3.30 2.00 -1.07
C THR A 209 -4.43 2.44 -0.13
N LEU A 210 -4.75 1.60 0.84
CA LEU A 210 -5.74 1.86 1.86
C LEU A 210 -5.04 2.06 3.21
N SER A 211 -5.52 2.99 4.03
CA SER A 211 -5.08 3.16 5.40
C SER A 211 -6.24 3.37 6.37
N ILE A 212 -6.03 3.00 7.62
CA ILE A 212 -6.93 3.36 8.73
C ILE A 212 -6.09 3.75 9.95
N GLU A 213 -6.54 4.80 10.63
CA GLU A 213 -6.03 5.19 11.94
C GLU A 213 -7.11 5.08 13.01
N PHE A 214 -6.78 4.49 14.15
CA PHE A 214 -7.69 4.39 15.29
C PHE A 214 -6.94 4.44 16.61
N PRO A 215 -7.60 4.82 17.72
CA PRO A 215 -6.93 4.91 19.02
C PRO A 215 -6.44 3.54 19.50
N LEU A 216 -5.22 3.51 20.05
CA LEU A 216 -4.69 2.32 20.70
C LEU A 216 -5.59 1.92 21.89
N PRO A 217 -5.91 0.63 22.09
CA PRO A 217 -6.73 0.21 23.22
C PRO A 217 -6.18 0.70 24.56
N ALA A 218 -7.08 1.10 25.48
CA ALA A 218 -6.67 1.75 26.74
C ALA A 218 -5.75 0.88 27.61
N PHE A 219 -5.90 -0.44 27.55
CA PHE A 219 -5.06 -1.39 28.29
C PHE A 219 -3.64 -1.51 27.73
N ARG A 220 -3.41 -1.14 26.46
CA ARG A 220 -2.08 -1.09 25.82
C ARG A 220 -1.43 0.30 25.88
N GLN A 221 -2.10 1.31 26.42
CA GLN A 221 -1.54 2.65 26.56
C GLN A 221 -0.89 2.84 27.94
N PRO A 222 0.46 2.83 28.04
CA PRO A 222 1.13 3.05 29.32
C PRO A 222 0.74 4.42 29.92
N GLY A 223 0.30 4.39 31.18
CA GLY A 223 -0.08 5.59 31.93
C GLY A 223 -1.42 6.23 31.55
N ARG A 224 -2.16 5.75 30.54
CA ARG A 224 -3.49 6.31 30.19
C ARG A 224 -4.51 6.05 31.29
N LYS A 225 -4.53 4.86 31.89
CA LYS A 225 -5.35 4.57 33.09
C LYS A 225 -5.07 5.58 34.20
N ARG A 226 -3.80 5.84 34.50
CA ARG A 226 -3.38 6.84 35.51
C ARG A 226 -3.79 8.27 35.12
N ARG A 227 -3.66 8.66 33.84
CA ARG A 227 -4.13 9.97 33.35
C ARG A 227 -5.65 10.11 33.42
N LEU A 228 -6.39 9.09 32.99
CA LEU A 228 -7.85 9.03 33.09
C LEU A 228 -8.30 9.07 34.54
N GLN A 229 -7.69 8.27 35.43
CA GLN A 229 -7.94 8.30 36.87
C GLN A 229 -7.72 9.69 37.45
N ARG A 230 -6.61 10.36 37.12
CA ARG A 230 -6.36 11.75 37.55
C ARG A 230 -7.38 12.74 37.00
N THR A 231 -7.79 12.60 35.74
CA THR A 231 -8.82 13.45 35.13
C THR A 231 -10.19 13.22 35.77
N TRP A 232 -10.55 11.98 36.07
CA TRP A 232 -11.77 11.61 36.79
C TRP A 232 -11.75 12.11 38.23
N GLN A 233 -10.65 11.94 38.95
CA GLN A 233 -10.44 12.48 40.30
C GLN A 233 -10.58 14.01 40.32
N ARG A 234 -10.04 14.71 39.32
CA ARG A 234 -10.17 16.18 39.20
C ARG A 234 -11.59 16.65 38.82
N ARG A 235 -12.32 15.89 38.00
CA ARG A 235 -13.66 16.28 37.54
C ARG A 235 -14.78 15.89 38.50
N PHE A 236 -14.63 14.78 39.20
CA PHE A 236 -15.72 14.17 39.97
C PHE A 236 -15.38 13.98 41.45
N GLY A 237 -14.19 14.37 41.91
CA GLY A 237 -13.83 14.38 43.34
C GLY A 237 -13.72 13.02 44.03
N PHE A 238 -13.92 11.91 43.32
CA PHE A 238 -13.88 10.57 43.93
C PHE A 238 -12.49 9.94 43.89
N SER A 239 -11.94 9.70 45.08
CA SER A 239 -10.86 8.72 45.30
C SER A 239 -11.46 7.31 45.19
N ALA A 240 -11.51 6.75 43.98
CA ALA A 240 -11.80 5.33 43.84
C ALA A 240 -10.54 4.54 44.23
N ASN A 241 -10.47 4.12 45.50
CA ASN A 241 -9.66 2.97 45.89
C ASN A 241 -10.26 1.76 45.17
N ILE A 242 -9.69 1.41 44.02
CA ILE A 242 -9.84 0.09 43.42
C ILE A 242 -8.52 -0.62 43.69
N ASP A 243 -8.34 -0.97 44.96
CA ASP A 243 -7.56 -2.11 45.39
C ASP A 243 -8.46 -2.82 46.42
N ALA A 244 -9.18 -3.83 45.95
CA ALA A 244 -9.75 -4.89 46.77
C ALA A 244 -10.04 -6.10 45.87
N ASP A 245 -9.17 -7.09 46.05
CA ASP A 245 -9.39 -8.54 45.95
C ASP A 245 -9.20 -9.29 44.61
N ALA A 246 -8.10 -10.07 44.64
CA ALA A 246 -7.81 -11.39 44.06
C ALA A 246 -7.82 -11.58 42.52
#